data_AF-A0A9E2D558-F1
#
_entry.id   AF-A0A9E2D558-F1
#
_cell.length_a   1.000
_cell.length_b   1.000
_cell.length_c   1.000
_cell.angle_alpha   90.00
_cell.angle_beta   90.00
_cell.angle_gamma   90.00
#
_symmetry.space_group_name_H-M   'P 1'
#
loop_
_entity.id
_entity.type
_entity.pdbx_description
1 polymer ?
#
loop_
_entity_poly.entity_id
_entity_poly.type
_entity_poly.pdbx_seq_one_letter_code
_entity_poly.pdbx_strand_id
1 'polypeptide(L)'
;MIAHFQFFKINQSFVFLFSFFIFYLLAEKGLRAQDYFNLRIDADEASSKDVCRDILKLDDGYLISANFVEIENNDFWSNSFIKIDLEGNIIKRKYYKDSTFSRALSYFQGGLRKSFYTENYYNVGWNEYIIDNEHLYKGLIFNINADFDTLWTRTYTDFQMPNDSSFVFNHMSLLVNDEMIIVGDSRISSSYYKALLLLVDSSGNEQWRRYYESGPLNKGINVIATPDGGFALSCFKWVPLEKTAHNYLVKTDSLGNEQWRRYIGGLYADGPLYLANSPD
;
A
#
# COMPACT_ATOMS: atom_id res chain seq x y z
N MET A 1 18.91 9.19 -76.92
CA MET A 1 17.60 9.63 -76.42
C MET A 1 17.79 10.02 -74.96
N ILE A 2 18.08 11.29 -74.68
CA ILE A 2 18.49 11.76 -73.35
C ILE A 2 17.29 12.44 -72.70
N ALA A 3 16.87 11.92 -71.56
CA ALA A 3 15.72 12.42 -70.80
C ALA A 3 16.07 13.76 -70.13
N HIS A 4 15.26 14.79 -70.40
CA HIS A 4 15.28 16.04 -69.64
C HIS A 4 14.52 15.83 -68.32
N PHE A 5 15.22 15.84 -67.20
CA PHE A 5 14.61 15.95 -65.88
C PHE A 5 14.32 17.43 -65.59
N GLN A 6 13.04 17.78 -65.45
CA GLN A 6 12.62 19.07 -64.91
C GLN A 6 12.72 19.03 -63.38
N PHE A 7 13.59 19.86 -62.80
CA PHE A 7 13.62 20.11 -61.37
C PHE A 7 12.42 21.00 -60.99
N PHE A 8 11.51 20.48 -60.17
CA PHE A 8 10.47 21.27 -59.52
C PHE A 8 11.13 22.27 -58.55
N LYS A 9 11.01 23.57 -58.85
CA LYS A 9 11.33 24.64 -57.88
C LYS A 9 10.29 24.59 -56.77
N ILE A 10 10.66 24.01 -55.62
CA ILE A 10 9.85 24.13 -54.42
C ILE A 10 9.89 25.59 -53.97
N ASN A 11 8.72 26.22 -53.91
CA ASN A 11 8.59 27.63 -53.53
C ASN A 11 9.04 27.78 -52.06
N GLN A 12 9.99 28.69 -51.78
CA GLN A 12 10.52 28.91 -50.44
C GLN A 12 9.41 29.27 -49.42
N SER A 13 8.34 29.94 -49.87
CA SER A 13 7.17 30.23 -49.05
C SER A 13 6.43 28.96 -48.60
N PHE A 14 6.42 27.91 -49.43
CA PHE A 14 5.78 26.63 -49.12
C PHE A 14 6.58 25.84 -48.07
N VAL A 15 7.92 25.85 -48.17
CA VAL A 15 8.80 25.25 -47.15
C VAL A 15 8.66 25.97 -45.82
N PHE A 16 8.58 27.30 -45.83
CA PHE A 16 8.39 28.09 -44.61
C PHE A 16 7.04 27.82 -43.94
N LEU A 17 5.95 27.78 -44.71
CA LEU A 17 4.60 27.48 -44.19
C LEU A 17 4.51 26.05 -43.64
N PHE A 18 5.11 25.07 -44.32
CA PHE A 18 5.11 23.68 -43.87
C PHE A 18 5.94 23.49 -42.59
N SER A 19 7.09 24.16 -42.51
CA SER A 19 7.92 24.18 -41.29
C SER A 19 7.19 24.82 -40.12
N PHE A 20 6.49 25.93 -40.35
CA PHE A 20 5.68 26.60 -39.34
C PHE A 20 4.50 25.75 -38.87
N PHE A 21 3.88 24.99 -39.78
CA PHE A 21 2.80 24.06 -39.44
C PHE A 21 3.28 22.87 -38.61
N ILE A 22 4.48 22.32 -38.91
CA ILE A 22 5.11 21.28 -38.08
C ILE A 22 5.50 21.84 -36.72
N PHE A 23 6.06 23.05 -36.65
CA PHE A 23 6.37 23.71 -35.37
C PHE A 23 5.10 24.02 -34.56
N TYR A 24 4.01 24.43 -35.21
CA TYR A 24 2.72 24.66 -34.56
C TYR A 24 2.14 23.34 -34.00
N LEU A 25 2.19 22.24 -34.76
CA LEU A 25 1.75 20.92 -34.29
C LEU A 25 2.65 20.36 -33.16
N LEU A 26 3.96 20.58 -33.23
CA LEU A 26 4.89 20.21 -32.17
C LEU A 26 4.74 21.11 -30.93
N ALA A 27 4.40 22.38 -31.10
CA ALA A 27 4.10 23.31 -30.02
C ALA A 27 2.76 22.98 -29.36
N GLU A 28 1.70 22.63 -30.11
CA GLU A 28 0.44 22.14 -29.52
C GLU A 28 0.65 20.84 -28.72
N LYS A 29 1.53 19.95 -29.19
CA LYS A 29 1.90 18.74 -28.44
C LYS A 29 2.82 19.03 -27.25
N GLY A 30 3.69 20.03 -27.35
CA GLY A 30 4.65 20.44 -26.31
C GLY A 30 4.08 21.38 -25.24
N LEU A 31 2.96 22.05 -25.52
CA LEU A 31 2.27 22.96 -24.60
C LEU A 31 1.28 22.26 -23.66
N ARG A 32 1.14 20.93 -23.72
CA ARG A 32 0.56 20.15 -22.61
C ARG A 32 1.55 19.97 -21.48
N ALA A 33 2.16 21.08 -21.08
CA ALA A 33 2.94 21.16 -19.86
C ALA A 33 1.99 20.92 -18.68
N GLN A 34 1.97 19.67 -18.19
CA GLN A 34 1.87 19.36 -16.77
C GLN A 34 0.55 19.72 -16.05
N ASP A 35 -0.61 19.46 -16.68
CA ASP A 35 -1.90 19.44 -15.95
C ASP A 35 -2.05 18.21 -15.03
N TYR A 36 -1.17 17.22 -15.15
CA TYR A 36 -1.24 15.96 -14.40
C TYR A 36 -1.06 16.10 -12.88
N PHE A 37 -0.54 17.23 -12.39
CA PHE A 37 -0.16 17.38 -10.99
C PHE A 37 -1.29 17.83 -10.04
N ASN A 38 -2.51 18.07 -10.55
CA ASN A 38 -3.64 18.53 -9.73
C ASN A 38 -4.89 17.64 -9.83
N LEU A 39 -4.81 16.47 -10.48
CA LEU A 39 -5.95 15.57 -10.53
C LEU A 39 -6.16 14.92 -9.16
N ARG A 40 -7.16 15.41 -8.41
CA ARG A 40 -7.68 14.73 -7.23
C ARG A 40 -8.70 13.69 -7.68
N ILE A 41 -8.47 12.45 -7.27
CA ILE A 41 -9.42 11.35 -7.49
C ILE A 41 -10.18 11.17 -6.20
N ASP A 42 -11.48 11.47 -6.23
CA ASP A 42 -12.34 11.24 -5.08
C ASP A 42 -12.64 9.73 -4.95
N ALA A 43 -12.39 9.20 -3.75
CA ALA A 43 -12.48 7.77 -3.49
C ALA A 43 -13.91 7.23 -3.38
N ASP A 44 -14.89 8.11 -3.20
CA ASP A 44 -16.30 7.95 -3.56
C ASP A 44 -16.70 9.16 -4.40
N GLU A 45 -17.71 9.04 -5.28
CA GLU A 45 -18.15 10.17 -6.13
C GLU A 45 -18.89 11.27 -5.33
N ALA A 46 -18.75 11.29 -4.00
CA ALA A 46 -19.43 12.19 -3.09
C ALA A 46 -18.41 13.12 -2.39
N SER A 47 -18.91 14.14 -1.70
CA SER A 47 -18.09 15.09 -0.91
C SER A 47 -17.59 14.47 0.41
N SER A 48 -17.05 13.24 0.35
CA SER A 48 -16.54 12.52 1.51
C SER A 48 -15.16 13.00 1.95
N LYS A 49 -14.78 12.62 3.17
CA LYS A 49 -13.37 12.56 3.57
C LYS A 49 -12.80 11.27 3.00
N ASP A 50 -11.80 11.37 2.13
CA ASP A 50 -11.11 10.24 1.56
C ASP A 50 -9.61 10.28 1.83
N VAL A 51 -9.02 9.09 1.86
CA VAL A 51 -7.58 8.90 2.03
C VAL A 51 -7.11 7.77 1.12
N CYS A 52 -6.07 8.06 0.34
CA CYS A 52 -5.30 7.02 -0.32
C CYS A 52 -4.44 6.30 0.74
N ARG A 53 -4.42 4.97 0.69
CA ARG A 53 -3.63 4.12 1.60
C ARG A 53 -2.42 3.51 0.90
N ASP A 54 -2.61 3.08 -0.34
CA ASP A 54 -1.53 2.53 -1.15
C ASP A 54 -1.79 2.68 -2.64
N ILE A 55 -0.72 2.72 -3.41
CA ILE A 55 -0.75 2.70 -4.88
C ILE A 55 0.22 1.63 -5.38
N LEU A 56 -0.30 0.75 -6.22
CA LEU A 56 0.44 -0.32 -6.87
C LEU A 56 0.56 0.00 -8.37
N LYS A 57 1.79 0.07 -8.87
CA LYS A 57 2.06 0.17 -10.30
C LYS A 57 1.77 -1.15 -11.00
N LEU A 58 1.08 -1.08 -12.14
CA LEU A 58 0.80 -2.19 -13.06
C LEU A 58 1.43 -1.87 -14.43
N ASP A 59 1.38 -2.81 -15.36
CA ASP A 59 1.90 -2.61 -16.73
C ASP A 59 1.10 -1.56 -17.51
N ASP A 60 -0.21 -1.49 -17.27
CA ASP A 60 -1.17 -0.67 -18.01
C ASP A 60 -1.76 0.49 -17.18
N GLY A 61 -1.17 0.79 -16.02
CA GLY A 61 -1.67 1.85 -15.14
C GLY A 61 -1.33 1.64 -13.67
N TYR A 62 -2.24 2.04 -12.80
CA TYR A 62 -2.08 1.93 -11.34
C TYR A 62 -3.35 1.43 -10.68
N LEU A 63 -3.18 0.65 -9.61
CA LEU A 63 -4.24 0.28 -8.69
C LEU A 63 -4.07 1.04 -7.39
N ILE A 64 -5.09 1.78 -6.99
CA ILE A 64 -5.15 2.55 -5.75
C ILE A 64 -6.06 1.82 -4.78
N SER A 65 -5.63 1.73 -3.54
CA SER A 65 -6.46 1.32 -2.42
C SER A 65 -6.70 2.52 -1.50
N ALA A 66 -7.95 2.77 -1.18
CA ALA A 66 -8.37 3.97 -0.47
C ALA A 66 -9.44 3.67 0.59
N ASN A 67 -9.58 4.60 1.53
CA ASN A 67 -10.69 4.62 2.47
C ASN A 67 -11.47 5.92 2.32
N PHE A 68 -12.78 5.89 2.54
CA PHE A 68 -13.63 7.08 2.52
C PHE A 68 -14.74 7.01 3.57
N VAL A 69 -15.22 8.17 4.02
CA VAL A 69 -16.33 8.29 5.00
C VAL A 69 -17.54 8.89 4.33
N GLU A 70 -18.66 8.17 4.31
CA GLU A 70 -19.92 8.71 3.80
C GLU A 70 -20.47 9.79 4.75
N ILE A 71 -20.86 10.94 4.19
CA ILE A 71 -21.30 12.12 4.95
C ILE A 71 -22.50 11.81 5.86
N GLU A 72 -23.38 10.91 5.43
CA GLU A 72 -24.59 10.53 6.20
C GLU A 72 -24.26 9.67 7.43
N ASN A 73 -23.13 8.96 7.42
CA ASN A 73 -22.68 8.06 8.49
C ASN A 73 -21.21 8.33 8.81
N ASN A 74 -20.96 9.41 9.56
CA ASN A 74 -19.64 9.96 9.90
C ASN A 74 -18.72 9.01 10.71
N ASP A 75 -19.15 7.76 10.94
CA ASP A 75 -18.51 6.76 11.81
C ASP A 75 -17.96 5.53 11.06
N PHE A 76 -18.12 5.45 9.73
CA PHE A 76 -17.72 4.28 8.95
C PHE A 76 -16.78 4.64 7.79
N TRP A 77 -15.52 4.21 7.93
CA TRP A 77 -14.57 4.21 6.81
C TRP A 77 -14.82 2.99 5.92
N SER A 78 -15.34 3.24 4.73
CA SER A 78 -15.51 2.24 3.67
C SER A 78 -14.20 2.09 2.89
N ASN A 79 -13.94 0.89 2.37
CA ASN A 79 -12.77 0.66 1.51
C ASN A 79 -13.17 0.86 0.04
N SER A 80 -12.22 1.29 -0.79
CA SER A 80 -12.37 1.29 -2.23
C SER A 80 -11.08 0.89 -2.94
N PHE A 81 -11.25 0.32 -4.13
CA PHE A 81 -10.17 0.05 -5.06
C PHE A 81 -10.46 0.78 -6.37
N ILE A 82 -9.47 1.47 -6.91
CA ILE A 82 -9.60 2.33 -8.08
C ILE A 82 -8.46 1.99 -9.04
N LYS A 83 -8.79 1.58 -10.26
CA LYS A 83 -7.82 1.43 -11.35
C LYS A 83 -7.80 2.71 -12.17
N ILE A 84 -6.60 3.23 -12.41
CA ILE A 84 -6.33 4.32 -13.34
C ILE A 84 -5.39 3.87 -14.45
N ASP A 85 -5.47 4.50 -15.63
CA ASP A 85 -4.48 4.33 -16.70
C ASP A 85 -3.17 5.09 -16.38
N LEU A 86 -2.22 5.07 -17.32
CA LEU A 86 -0.93 5.75 -17.16
C LEU A 86 -1.05 7.28 -17.19
N GLU A 87 -2.14 7.79 -17.75
CA GLU A 87 -2.50 9.20 -17.83
C GLU A 87 -3.30 9.67 -16.59
N GLY A 88 -3.68 8.75 -15.69
CA GLY A 88 -4.43 9.04 -14.47
C GLY A 88 -5.96 9.04 -14.64
N ASN A 89 -6.49 8.66 -15.81
CA ASN A 89 -7.93 8.53 -16.01
C ASN A 89 -8.44 7.27 -15.32
N ILE A 90 -9.61 7.38 -14.72
CA ILE A 90 -10.23 6.27 -13.98
C ILE A 90 -10.81 5.26 -14.96
N ILE A 91 -10.28 4.04 -14.92
CA ILE A 91 -10.75 2.90 -15.71
C ILE A 91 -11.93 2.24 -14.99
N LYS A 92 -11.77 1.96 -13.70
CA LYS A 92 -12.82 1.33 -12.89
C LYS A 92 -12.60 1.59 -11.40
N ARG A 93 -13.68 1.49 -10.63
CA ARG A 93 -13.66 1.62 -9.17
C ARG A 93 -14.69 0.71 -8.55
N LYS A 94 -14.44 0.27 -7.31
CA LYS A 94 -15.41 -0.47 -6.52
C LYS A 94 -15.32 -0.10 -5.04
N TYR A 95 -16.48 -0.07 -4.39
CA TYR A 95 -16.65 0.32 -3.00
C TYR A 95 -17.12 -0.86 -2.14
N TYR A 96 -16.67 -0.89 -0.89
CA TYR A 96 -17.02 -1.92 0.10
C TYR A 96 -17.53 -1.20 1.34
N LYS A 97 -18.87 -1.13 1.45
CA LYS A 97 -19.59 -0.29 2.43
C LYS A 97 -20.17 -1.07 3.62
N ASP A 98 -19.88 -2.35 3.73
CA ASP A 98 -20.47 -3.23 4.74
C ASP A 98 -19.65 -3.20 6.05
N SER A 99 -20.34 -3.23 7.19
CA SER A 99 -19.77 -3.28 8.55
C SER A 99 -18.81 -4.45 8.77
N THR A 100 -18.93 -5.51 7.97
CA THR A 100 -18.05 -6.69 7.96
C THR A 100 -16.70 -6.43 7.30
N PHE A 101 -16.61 -5.44 6.41
CA PHE A 101 -15.40 -5.12 5.62
C PHE A 101 -14.83 -3.74 5.94
N SER A 102 -15.63 -2.88 6.56
CA SER A 102 -15.21 -1.55 6.99
C SER A 102 -14.26 -1.63 8.18
N ARG A 103 -13.07 -1.04 8.03
CA ARG A 103 -12.75 0.24 8.70
C ARG A 103 -11.33 0.72 8.54
N ALA A 104 -10.40 -0.07 8.01
CA ALA A 104 -9.20 0.50 7.41
C ALA A 104 -8.34 -0.53 6.67
N LEU A 105 -7.89 -0.10 5.50
CA LEU A 105 -6.66 -0.63 4.93
C LEU A 105 -5.48 -0.01 5.68
N SER A 106 -4.30 -0.61 5.56
CA SER A 106 -3.11 -0.16 6.28
C SER A 106 -2.94 1.36 6.31
N TYR A 107 -2.57 1.91 7.49
CA TYR A 107 -2.16 3.31 7.61
C TYR A 107 -0.86 3.63 6.86
N PHE A 108 -0.06 2.61 6.56
CA PHE A 108 1.24 2.73 5.91
C PHE A 108 1.16 2.22 4.47
N GLN A 109 1.99 2.81 3.60
CA GLN A 109 2.10 2.39 2.22
C GLN A 109 2.66 0.97 2.15
N GLY A 110 2.23 0.18 1.16
CA GLY A 110 2.72 -1.16 0.86
C GLY A 110 1.86 -2.30 1.41
N GLY A 111 0.59 -2.01 1.72
CA GLY A 111 -0.41 -3.03 2.02
C GLY A 111 -0.98 -3.72 0.78
N LEU A 112 -0.83 -3.18 -0.43
CA LEU A 112 -1.44 -3.66 -1.69
C LEU A 112 -0.42 -4.38 -2.58
N ARG A 113 -0.75 -5.60 -3.02
CA ARG A 113 0.12 -6.40 -3.91
C ARG A 113 -0.68 -7.14 -4.99
N LYS A 114 -0.08 -7.38 -6.15
CA LYS A 114 -0.59 -8.28 -7.19
C LYS A 114 0.03 -9.67 -7.00
N SER A 115 -0.79 -10.71 -7.10
CA SER A 115 -0.32 -12.10 -7.13
C SER A 115 0.70 -12.33 -8.26
N PHE A 116 1.68 -13.20 -8.03
CA PHE A 116 2.65 -13.62 -9.04
C PHE A 116 2.06 -14.60 -10.05
N TYR A 117 0.98 -15.31 -9.71
CA TYR A 117 0.43 -16.41 -10.52
C TYR A 117 -0.99 -16.16 -11.03
N THR A 118 -1.67 -15.14 -10.53
CA THR A 118 -3.06 -14.83 -10.87
C THR A 118 -3.26 -13.33 -11.08
N GLU A 119 -4.41 -12.97 -11.65
CA GLU A 119 -4.82 -11.56 -11.77
C GLU A 119 -5.48 -11.02 -10.48
N ASN A 120 -5.21 -11.69 -9.34
CA ASN A 120 -5.73 -11.30 -8.05
C ASN A 120 -4.85 -10.24 -7.40
N TYR A 121 -5.47 -9.48 -6.51
CA TYR A 121 -4.80 -8.49 -5.66
C TYR A 121 -5.03 -8.81 -4.19
N TYR A 122 -3.96 -8.69 -3.41
CA TYR A 122 -3.99 -8.78 -1.97
C TYR A 122 -3.93 -7.40 -1.34
N ASN A 123 -4.68 -7.18 -0.26
CA ASN A 123 -4.52 -5.99 0.57
C ASN A 123 -4.58 -6.34 2.05
N VAL A 124 -3.87 -5.60 2.90
CA VAL A 124 -3.91 -5.80 4.36
C VAL A 124 -4.42 -4.58 5.11
N GLY A 125 -5.01 -4.84 6.26
CA GLY A 125 -5.52 -3.81 7.17
C GLY A 125 -6.09 -4.45 8.43
N TRP A 126 -7.20 -3.92 8.92
CA TRP A 126 -7.91 -4.49 10.07
C TRP A 126 -9.42 -4.27 9.98
N ASN A 127 -10.13 -5.12 10.71
CA ASN A 127 -11.55 -5.01 10.95
C ASN A 127 -11.78 -4.61 12.42
N GLU A 128 -12.59 -3.59 12.66
CA GLU A 128 -12.93 -3.13 14.00
C GLU A 128 -14.22 -3.78 14.51
N TYR A 129 -14.22 -4.15 15.78
CA TYR A 129 -15.41 -4.57 16.52
C TYR A 129 -15.40 -3.92 17.90
N ILE A 130 -16.59 -3.76 18.48
CA ILE A 130 -16.76 -3.07 19.77
C ILE A 130 -17.33 -4.07 20.78
N ILE A 131 -16.68 -4.20 21.93
CA ILE A 131 -17.16 -4.95 23.10
C ILE A 131 -17.08 -4.01 24.30
N ASP A 132 -18.17 -3.87 25.06
CA ASP A 132 -18.21 -3.03 26.27
C ASP A 132 -17.67 -1.59 26.09
N ASN A 133 -17.98 -0.98 24.94
CA ASN A 133 -17.49 0.33 24.48
C ASN A 133 -15.97 0.41 24.20
N GLU A 134 -15.26 -0.71 24.18
CA GLU A 134 -13.88 -0.78 23.75
C GLU A 134 -13.77 -1.15 22.27
N HIS A 135 -12.97 -0.38 21.54
CA HIS A 135 -12.65 -0.64 20.14
C HIS A 135 -11.51 -1.65 20.05
N LEU A 136 -11.81 -2.80 19.44
CA LEU A 136 -10.91 -3.91 19.24
C LEU A 136 -10.72 -4.18 17.74
N TYR A 137 -9.57 -4.74 17.37
CA TYR A 137 -9.18 -4.91 15.97
C TYR A 137 -8.80 -6.34 15.65
N LYS A 138 -9.24 -6.84 14.50
CA LYS A 138 -8.77 -8.10 13.90
C LYS A 138 -7.90 -7.75 12.71
N GLY A 139 -6.71 -8.33 12.62
CA GLY A 139 -5.88 -8.17 11.43
C GLY A 139 -6.63 -8.75 10.24
N LEU A 140 -6.57 -8.10 9.08
CA LEU A 140 -7.41 -8.44 7.92
C LEU A 140 -6.54 -8.57 6.67
N ILE A 141 -6.80 -9.63 5.89
CA ILE A 141 -6.30 -9.80 4.53
C ILE A 141 -7.50 -9.84 3.59
N PHE A 142 -7.42 -9.08 2.51
CA PHE A 142 -8.30 -9.11 1.35
C PHE A 142 -7.63 -9.86 0.21
N ASN A 143 -8.38 -10.71 -0.46
CA ASN A 143 -8.05 -11.19 -1.79
C ASN A 143 -9.21 -10.86 -2.73
N ILE A 144 -8.92 -10.08 -3.76
CA ILE A 144 -9.88 -9.65 -4.76
C ILE A 144 -9.42 -10.07 -6.16
N ASN A 145 -10.36 -10.40 -7.04
CA ASN A 145 -10.03 -10.69 -8.43
C ASN A 145 -9.75 -9.41 -9.24
N ALA A 146 -9.45 -9.59 -10.53
CA ALA A 146 -9.21 -8.48 -11.45
C ALA A 146 -10.33 -7.45 -11.46
N ASP A 147 -11.59 -7.86 -11.29
CA ASP A 147 -12.80 -7.05 -11.29
C ASP A 147 -13.17 -6.48 -9.92
N PHE A 148 -12.28 -6.64 -8.95
CA PHE A 148 -12.46 -6.24 -7.56
C PHE A 148 -13.61 -7.02 -6.87
N ASP A 149 -14.00 -8.19 -7.36
CA ASP A 149 -14.84 -9.08 -6.57
C ASP A 149 -14.02 -9.74 -5.47
N THR A 150 -14.57 -9.72 -4.25
CA THR A 150 -13.97 -10.41 -3.11
C THR A 150 -13.98 -11.91 -3.40
N LEU A 151 -12.78 -12.50 -3.50
CA LEU A 151 -12.63 -13.94 -3.55
C LEU A 151 -12.68 -14.52 -2.14
N TRP A 152 -11.93 -13.91 -1.23
CA TRP A 152 -12.00 -14.24 0.19
C TRP A 152 -11.45 -13.10 1.06
N THR A 153 -11.80 -13.17 2.34
CA THR A 153 -11.13 -12.42 3.42
C THR A 153 -10.68 -13.37 4.51
N ARG A 154 -9.65 -12.96 5.27
CA ARG A 154 -9.17 -13.66 6.46
C ARG A 154 -8.99 -12.67 7.60
N THR A 155 -9.42 -13.06 8.79
CA THR A 155 -9.23 -12.27 10.00
C THR A 155 -8.37 -13.01 11.01
N TYR A 156 -7.54 -12.26 11.74
CA TYR A 156 -6.57 -12.81 12.69
C TYR A 156 -6.73 -12.12 14.04
N THR A 157 -6.80 -12.95 15.08
CA THR A 157 -6.89 -12.54 16.49
C THR A 157 -6.02 -13.47 17.33
N ASP A 158 -5.99 -13.24 18.64
CA ASP A 158 -5.56 -14.26 19.60
C ASP A 158 -6.81 -14.91 20.19
N PHE A 159 -6.83 -16.25 20.29
CA PHE A 159 -7.93 -17.01 20.89
C PHE A 159 -7.51 -17.65 22.23
N GLN A 160 -6.23 -17.59 22.62
CA GLN A 160 -5.70 -18.40 23.72
C GLN A 160 -5.09 -17.64 24.90
N MET A 161 -4.85 -16.33 24.81
CA MET A 161 -4.55 -15.48 25.97
C MET A 161 -5.69 -14.47 26.12
N PRO A 162 -6.02 -13.94 27.33
CA PRO A 162 -7.33 -13.34 27.60
C PRO A 162 -7.68 -12.36 26.48
N ASN A 163 -8.92 -12.46 26.00
CA ASN A 163 -9.50 -11.99 24.71
C ASN A 163 -9.32 -10.49 24.36
N ASP A 164 -8.25 -9.85 24.81
CA ASP A 164 -8.03 -8.42 24.85
C ASP A 164 -7.02 -7.97 23.79
N SER A 165 -6.47 -8.91 23.00
CA SER A 165 -5.44 -8.60 22.00
C SER A 165 -6.02 -8.22 20.64
N SER A 166 -5.84 -6.96 20.25
CA SER A 166 -6.20 -6.42 18.94
C SER A 166 -5.04 -6.47 17.95
N PHE A 167 -5.34 -6.70 16.67
CA PHE A 167 -4.37 -6.86 15.60
C PHE A 167 -4.58 -5.81 14.50
N VAL A 168 -3.49 -5.16 14.10
CA VAL A 168 -3.45 -4.15 13.04
C VAL A 168 -2.35 -4.54 12.07
N PHE A 169 -2.67 -4.76 10.79
CA PHE A 169 -1.68 -5.07 9.76
C PHE A 169 -1.28 -3.80 9.00
N ASN A 170 0.02 -3.54 8.96
CA ASN A 170 0.60 -2.27 8.50
C ASN A 170 1.32 -2.40 7.16
N HIS A 171 1.91 -3.56 6.84
CA HIS A 171 2.58 -3.73 5.55
C HIS A 171 2.66 -5.20 5.19
N MET A 172 2.72 -5.49 3.89
CA MET A 172 2.98 -6.84 3.41
C MET A 172 4.07 -6.88 2.34
N SER A 173 4.80 -7.97 2.31
CA SER A 173 5.62 -8.38 1.17
C SER A 173 5.10 -9.73 0.67
N LEU A 174 4.99 -9.86 -0.65
CA LEU A 174 4.70 -11.14 -1.27
C LEU A 174 6.02 -11.88 -1.50
N LEU A 175 6.01 -13.17 -1.15
CA LEU A 175 7.04 -14.11 -1.54
C LEU A 175 6.70 -14.67 -2.92
N VAL A 176 7.70 -15.22 -3.61
CA VAL A 176 7.55 -15.69 -5.01
C VAL A 176 6.45 -16.74 -5.16
N ASN A 177 6.16 -17.50 -4.11
CA ASN A 177 5.12 -18.52 -4.04
C ASN A 177 3.72 -17.98 -3.63
N ASP A 178 3.50 -16.67 -3.68
CA ASP A 178 2.30 -15.96 -3.18
C ASP A 178 2.02 -16.12 -1.68
N GLU A 179 2.97 -16.64 -0.90
CA GLU A 179 2.92 -16.50 0.55
C GLU A 179 3.11 -15.03 0.93
N MET A 180 2.46 -14.61 2.01
CA MET A 180 2.49 -13.23 2.45
C MET A 180 3.19 -13.14 3.79
N ILE A 181 4.28 -12.36 3.83
CA ILE A 181 4.89 -11.93 5.08
C ILE A 181 4.33 -10.55 5.44
N ILE A 182 3.68 -10.48 6.59
CA ILE A 182 2.91 -9.31 7.04
C ILE A 182 3.51 -8.79 8.33
N VAL A 183 3.67 -7.49 8.41
CA VAL A 183 4.10 -6.79 9.62
C VAL A 183 2.97 -5.91 10.14
N GLY A 184 2.89 -5.79 11.46
CA GLY A 184 1.83 -5.04 12.11
C GLY A 184 2.05 -4.91 13.61
N ASP A 185 0.92 -4.74 14.32
CA ASP A 185 0.89 -4.57 15.76
C ASP A 185 -0.05 -5.59 16.39
N SER A 186 0.32 -6.09 17.57
CA SER A 186 -0.60 -6.75 18.50
C SER A 186 -0.72 -5.89 19.76
N ARG A 187 -1.90 -5.31 19.96
CA ARG A 187 -2.25 -4.46 21.10
C ARG A 187 -2.91 -5.31 22.17
N ILE A 188 -2.25 -5.50 23.30
CA ILE A 188 -2.78 -6.27 24.44
C ILE A 188 -3.59 -5.36 25.38
N SER A 189 -3.20 -4.10 25.46
CA SER A 189 -3.93 -3.07 26.22
C SER A 189 -3.64 -1.69 25.62
N SER A 190 -4.32 -0.64 26.12
CA SER A 190 -4.03 0.74 25.72
C SER A 190 -2.57 1.16 25.95
N SER A 191 -1.86 0.48 26.85
CA SER A 191 -0.49 0.82 27.24
C SER A 191 0.54 -0.20 26.75
N TYR A 192 0.13 -1.21 25.96
CA TYR A 192 1.04 -2.28 25.57
C TYR A 192 0.77 -2.86 24.18
N TYR A 193 1.76 -2.70 23.29
CA TYR A 193 1.75 -3.12 21.89
C TYR A 193 3.03 -3.89 21.56
N LYS A 194 2.91 -4.95 20.79
CA LYS A 194 4.02 -5.74 20.25
C LYS A 194 4.10 -5.55 18.74
N ALA A 195 5.31 -5.40 18.20
CA ALA A 195 5.49 -5.51 16.75
C ALA A 195 5.27 -6.97 16.36
N LEU A 196 4.42 -7.20 15.38
CA LEU A 196 4.02 -8.52 14.90
C LEU A 196 4.65 -8.78 13.53
N LEU A 197 5.13 -10.01 13.33
CA LEU A 197 5.41 -10.58 12.02
C LEU A 197 4.60 -11.85 11.86
N LEU A 198 3.90 -11.97 10.74
CA LEU A 198 2.99 -13.05 10.44
C LEU A 198 3.30 -13.58 9.04
N LEU A 199 3.58 -14.88 8.94
CA LEU A 199 3.61 -15.58 7.67
C LEU A 199 2.29 -16.32 7.47
N VAL A 200 1.69 -16.12 6.30
CA VAL A 200 0.50 -16.86 5.85
C VAL A 200 0.75 -17.46 4.48
N ASP A 201 0.06 -18.57 4.19
CA ASP A 201 0.06 -19.14 2.86
C ASP A 201 -0.75 -18.28 1.86
N SER A 202 -0.72 -18.65 0.58
CA SER A 202 -1.44 -17.95 -0.51
C SER A 202 -2.97 -18.01 -0.38
N SER A 203 -3.50 -18.87 0.49
CA SER A 203 -4.93 -18.95 0.85
C SER A 203 -5.25 -18.18 2.14
N GLY A 204 -4.25 -17.51 2.72
CA GLY A 204 -4.34 -16.76 3.96
C GLY A 204 -4.46 -17.66 5.20
N ASN A 205 -3.97 -18.90 5.19
CA ASN A 205 -3.85 -19.67 6.43
C ASN A 205 -2.55 -19.30 7.13
N GLU A 206 -2.63 -19.05 8.44
CA GLU A 206 -1.45 -18.77 9.26
C GLU A 206 -0.51 -19.96 9.30
N GLN A 207 0.76 -19.70 8.95
CA GLN A 207 1.85 -20.66 9.10
C GLN A 207 2.53 -20.46 10.46
N TRP A 208 2.88 -19.20 10.77
CA TRP A 208 3.43 -18.82 12.06
C TRP A 208 3.33 -17.31 12.28
N ARG A 209 3.40 -16.91 13.55
CA ARG A 209 3.60 -15.52 13.95
C ARG A 209 4.75 -15.37 14.95
N ARG A 210 5.37 -14.19 14.97
CA ARG A 210 6.45 -13.79 15.89
C ARG A 210 6.18 -12.38 16.40
N TYR A 211 6.68 -12.10 17.60
CA TYR A 211 6.58 -10.80 18.22
C TYR A 211 7.97 -10.25 18.51
N TYR A 212 8.19 -8.97 18.22
CA TYR A 212 9.43 -8.28 18.52
C TYR A 212 9.14 -7.14 19.48
N GLU A 213 9.65 -7.28 20.70
CA GLU A 213 9.41 -6.36 21.79
C GLU A 213 10.67 -5.56 22.08
N SER A 214 10.54 -4.24 22.20
CA SER A 214 11.63 -3.35 22.59
C SER A 214 11.24 -2.35 23.69
N GLY A 215 10.03 -2.49 24.23
CA GLY A 215 9.41 -1.57 25.19
C GLY A 215 7.90 -1.78 25.31
N PRO A 216 7.14 -0.81 25.86
CA PRO A 216 5.71 -0.96 26.06
C PRO A 216 4.93 -0.85 24.76
N LEU A 217 5.25 0.12 23.88
CA LEU A 217 4.46 0.39 22.68
C LEU A 217 5.30 0.19 21.43
N ASN A 218 5.28 -1.03 20.88
CA ASN A 218 6.01 -1.40 19.68
C ASN A 218 5.05 -1.57 18.51
N LYS A 219 5.39 -0.96 17.38
CA LYS A 219 4.67 -1.10 16.12
C LYS A 219 5.59 -1.64 15.05
N GLY A 220 5.08 -2.56 14.24
CA GLY A 220 5.76 -3.01 13.04
C GLY A 220 5.30 -2.17 11.84
N ILE A 221 6.24 -1.62 11.07
CA ILE A 221 5.94 -0.60 10.04
C ILE A 221 6.09 -1.16 8.63
N ASN A 222 7.25 -1.73 8.32
CA ASN A 222 7.58 -2.22 6.99
C ASN A 222 8.32 -3.56 7.09
N VAL A 223 8.14 -4.42 6.09
CA VAL A 223 8.81 -5.72 5.99
C VAL A 223 9.21 -6.01 4.56
N ILE A 224 10.41 -6.55 4.39
CA ILE A 224 10.92 -7.06 3.12
C ILE A 224 11.53 -8.44 3.32
N ALA A 225 11.43 -9.31 2.31
CA ALA A 225 12.23 -10.51 2.22
C ALA A 225 13.69 -10.15 1.92
N THR A 226 14.63 -10.88 2.53
CA THR A 226 16.06 -10.67 2.32
C THR A 226 16.64 -11.77 1.42
N PRO A 227 17.74 -11.50 0.68
CA PRO A 227 18.32 -12.47 -0.27
C PRO A 227 18.77 -13.80 0.35
N ASP A 228 19.08 -13.81 1.65
CA ASP A 228 19.43 -14.99 2.42
C ASP A 228 18.21 -15.82 2.87
N GLY A 229 17.00 -15.48 2.40
CA GLY A 229 15.75 -16.18 2.69
C GLY A 229 15.09 -15.78 4.01
N GLY A 230 15.63 -14.80 4.74
CA GLY A 230 15.03 -14.24 5.94
C GLY A 230 14.16 -13.01 5.67
N PHE A 231 13.91 -12.22 6.73
CA PHE A 231 13.14 -10.98 6.64
C PHE A 231 13.84 -9.84 7.35
N ALA A 232 13.69 -8.63 6.82
CA ALA A 232 14.06 -7.39 7.52
C ALA A 232 12.80 -6.58 7.81
N LEU A 233 12.71 -6.06 9.02
CA LEU A 233 11.58 -5.29 9.51
C LEU A 233 12.07 -3.95 10.03
N SER A 234 11.29 -2.90 9.75
CA SER A 234 11.39 -1.65 10.48
C SER A 234 10.24 -1.57 11.48
N CYS A 235 10.58 -1.09 12.66
CA CYS A 235 9.67 -0.99 13.78
C CYS A 235 9.85 0.34 14.50
N PHE A 236 8.81 0.73 15.22
CA PHE A 236 8.73 1.96 15.98
C PHE A 236 8.40 1.65 17.44
N LYS A 237 9.18 2.20 18.37
CA LYS A 237 8.96 2.12 19.81
C LYS A 237 8.54 3.49 20.34
N TRP A 238 7.40 3.56 21.01
CA TRP A 238 6.98 4.73 21.78
C TRP A 238 7.13 4.48 23.28
N VAL A 239 7.71 5.44 24.00
CA VAL A 239 7.84 5.42 25.47
C VAL A 239 7.12 6.63 26.05
N PRO A 240 5.86 6.47 26.50
CA PRO A 240 5.04 7.60 26.93
C PRO A 240 5.66 8.41 28.09
N LEU A 241 6.24 7.72 29.07
CA LEU A 241 6.81 8.34 30.27
C LEU A 241 8.02 9.23 29.93
N GLU A 242 8.82 8.82 28.96
CA GLU A 242 10.00 9.56 28.51
C GLU A 242 9.67 10.53 27.38
N LYS A 243 8.47 10.45 26.80
CA LYS A 243 8.04 11.17 25.59
C LYS A 243 9.02 10.98 24.42
N THR A 244 9.64 9.80 24.35
CA THR A 244 10.60 9.46 23.30
C THR A 244 10.06 8.40 22.36
N ALA A 245 10.47 8.50 21.10
CA ALA A 245 10.19 7.56 20.05
C ALA A 245 11.52 7.06 19.46
N HIS A 246 11.63 5.75 19.22
CA HIS A 246 12.86 5.13 18.73
C HIS A 246 12.52 4.18 17.59
N ASN A 247 13.13 4.38 16.43
CA ASN A 247 13.07 3.42 15.36
C ASN A 247 14.09 2.30 15.60
N TYR A 248 13.71 1.08 15.23
CA TYR A 248 14.63 -0.04 15.26
C TYR A 248 14.39 -0.98 14.08
N LEU A 249 15.46 -1.62 13.64
CA LEU A 249 15.45 -2.68 12.65
C LEU A 249 15.59 -4.03 13.33
N VAL A 250 14.89 -5.01 12.78
CA VAL A 250 15.03 -6.42 13.12
C VAL A 250 15.35 -7.18 11.85
N LYS A 251 16.37 -8.03 11.89
CA LYS A 251 16.63 -9.05 10.87
C LYS A 251 16.31 -10.42 11.45
N THR A 252 15.69 -11.25 10.63
CA THR A 252 15.30 -12.61 11.01
C THR A 252 15.84 -13.64 10.04
N ASP A 253 15.84 -14.90 10.46
CA ASP A 253 15.89 -16.04 9.54
C ASP A 253 14.51 -16.26 8.85
N SER A 254 14.41 -17.30 8.03
CA SER A 254 13.20 -17.67 7.28
C SER A 254 12.04 -18.14 8.18
N LEU A 255 12.32 -18.49 9.43
CA LEU A 255 11.33 -18.92 10.43
C LEU A 255 10.93 -17.76 11.38
N GLY A 256 11.39 -16.54 11.07
CA GLY A 256 11.13 -15.35 11.86
C GLY A 256 11.94 -15.28 13.16
N ASN A 257 12.97 -16.10 13.35
CA ASN A 257 13.82 -15.98 14.54
C ASN A 257 14.76 -14.77 14.39
N GLU A 258 14.82 -13.91 15.41
CA GLU A 258 15.67 -12.72 15.40
C GLU A 258 17.16 -13.10 15.30
N GLN A 259 17.83 -12.63 14.25
CA GLN A 259 19.28 -12.75 14.06
C GLN A 259 20.01 -11.56 14.66
N TRP A 260 19.49 -10.36 14.44
CA TRP A 260 20.01 -9.14 15.05
C TRP A 260 18.96 -8.03 15.08
N ARG A 261 19.23 -7.05 15.94
CA ARG A 261 18.48 -5.80 16.06
C ARG A 261 19.40 -4.59 16.11
N ARG A 262 18.98 -3.48 15.53
CA ARG A 262 19.69 -2.19 15.57
C ARG A 262 18.71 -1.06 15.83
N TYR A 263 19.08 -0.13 16.70
CA TYR A 263 18.33 1.12 16.90
C TYR A 263 18.86 2.17 15.93
N ILE A 264 17.96 2.88 15.26
CA ILE A 264 18.28 3.89 14.25
C ILE A 264 17.57 5.18 14.61
N GLY A 265 18.26 6.31 14.44
CA GLY A 265 17.70 7.63 14.73
C GLY A 265 18.16 8.20 16.08
N GLY A 266 17.59 9.34 16.43
CA GLY A 266 17.86 10.06 17.68
C GLY A 266 16.86 9.74 18.80
N LEU A 267 16.87 10.55 19.86
CA LEU A 267 15.91 10.46 20.98
C LEU A 267 14.50 10.98 20.64
N TYR A 268 14.37 11.65 19.50
CA TYR A 268 13.14 12.28 19.04
C TYR A 268 12.46 11.44 17.96
N ALA A 269 11.15 11.63 17.81
CA ALA A 269 10.35 10.91 16.83
C ALA A 269 10.84 11.16 15.41
N ASP A 270 11.52 10.17 14.84
CA ASP A 270 11.65 10.01 13.41
C ASP A 270 10.37 9.35 12.87
N GLY A 271 9.93 9.76 11.68
CA GLY A 271 8.75 9.20 11.01
C GLY A 271 8.89 7.70 10.70
N PRO A 272 7.86 7.08 10.09
CA PRO A 272 7.93 5.67 9.70
C PRO A 272 9.10 5.41 8.76
N LEU A 273 9.84 4.33 9.01
CA LEU A 273 10.97 3.92 8.19
C LEU A 273 10.53 2.86 7.18
N TYR A 274 10.74 3.10 5.89
CA TYR A 274 10.47 2.12 4.84
C TYR A 274 11.79 1.49 4.38
N LEU A 275 11.76 0.17 4.18
CA LEU A 275 12.91 -0.59 3.73
C LEU A 275 12.80 -0.87 2.23
N ALA A 276 13.95 -0.92 1.58
CA ALA A 276 14.08 -1.39 0.22
C ALA A 276 15.34 -2.27 0.13
N ASN A 277 15.27 -3.34 -0.64
CA ASN A 277 16.46 -4.08 -1.01
C ASN A 277 17.32 -3.22 -1.94
N SER A 278 18.63 -3.19 -1.70
CA SER A 278 19.56 -2.53 -2.60
C SER A 278 19.70 -3.35 -3.90
N PRO A 279 19.85 -2.70 -5.07
CA PRO A 279 20.04 -3.41 -6.33
C PRO A 279 21.41 -4.08 -6.48
N ASP A 280 22.38 -3.75 -5.62
CA ASP A 280 23.80 -4.12 -5.67
C ASP A 280 24.21 -5.20 -4.66
#